data_AF-A0A948V868-F1
#
_entry.id   AF-A0A948V868-F1
#
_cell.length_a   1.000
_cell.length_b   1.000
_cell.length_c   1.000
_cell.angle_alpha   90.00
_cell.angle_beta   90.00
_cell.angle_gamma   90.00
#
_symmetry.space_group_name_H-M   'P 1'
#
loop_
_entity.id
_entity.type
_entity.pdbx_description
1 polymer ?
#
loop_
_entity_poly.entity_id
_entity_poly.type
_entity_poly.pdbx_seq_one_letter_code
_entity_poly.pdbx_strand_id
1 'polypeptide(L)'
;HDVLNPIIHLKYDLSTLAVELGEQLSSRLKRNRKQIRDALAYALDKERRFSMALFEKGREVMDEHDPEKPLVIVTGRAYNLYDERLNLRLGQNLAKIGVAALPMDFIDVSSVDLSDFPSMYWGSGAQILRTAKFIRGRANYFGLHMTNFSCGADSFVEHFYRFIMGDKPYLILELDEHSAVAGMMTRLEAFKNVIENTMQKLRAKSYQVLRVSN
;
A
#
# COMPACT_ATOMS: atom_id res chain seq x y z
N HIS A 1 -27.09 -15.33 20.91
CA HIS A 1 -26.25 -14.18 20.52
C HIS A 1 -26.78 -13.66 19.20
N ASP A 2 -27.36 -12.46 19.18
CA ASP A 2 -27.88 -11.86 17.95
C ASP A 2 -26.73 -11.29 17.12
N VAL A 3 -26.28 -12.07 16.14
CA VAL A 3 -25.29 -11.62 15.16
C VAL A 3 -25.97 -10.64 14.19
N LEU A 4 -25.41 -9.44 14.07
CA LEU A 4 -25.78 -8.50 13.02
C LEU A 4 -25.04 -8.88 11.75
N ASN A 5 -25.77 -9.00 10.63
CA ASN A 5 -25.18 -9.33 9.33
C ASN A 5 -25.80 -8.45 8.22
N PRO A 6 -25.63 -7.12 8.28
CA PRO A 6 -26.13 -6.25 7.23
C PRO A 6 -25.30 -6.39 5.96
N ILE A 7 -25.95 -6.32 4.81
CA ILE A 7 -25.31 -6.10 3.52
C ILE A 7 -24.99 -4.59 3.42
N ILE A 8 -23.76 -4.27 3.07
CA ILE A 8 -23.28 -2.89 2.96
C ILE A 8 -22.64 -2.68 1.59
N HIS A 9 -23.20 -1.77 0.79
CA HIS A 9 -22.64 -1.39 -0.50
C HIS A 9 -21.86 -0.07 -0.38
N LEU A 10 -20.59 -0.14 0.03
CA LEU A 10 -19.72 1.03 0.29
C LEU A 10 -19.52 1.99 -0.90
N LYS A 11 -19.97 1.63 -2.11
CA LYS A 11 -20.00 2.51 -3.28
C LYS A 11 -21.10 3.58 -3.25
N TYR A 12 -22.10 3.41 -2.39
CA TYR A 12 -23.24 4.32 -2.28
C TYR A 12 -22.89 5.56 -1.45
N ASP A 13 -23.59 6.67 -1.72
CA ASP A 13 -23.48 7.87 -0.90
C ASP A 13 -24.07 7.64 0.50
N LEU A 14 -23.72 8.54 1.43
CA LEU A 14 -24.15 8.48 2.83
C LEU A 14 -25.67 8.30 3.00
N SER A 15 -26.47 8.99 2.19
CA SER A 15 -27.93 8.95 2.32
C SER A 15 -28.47 7.58 1.90
N THR A 16 -27.98 7.08 0.77
CA THR A 16 -28.36 5.76 0.25
C THR A 16 -27.94 4.63 1.19
N LEU A 17 -26.69 4.67 1.71
CA LEU A 17 -26.21 3.72 2.72
C LEU A 17 -27.03 3.76 4.01
N ALA A 18 -27.40 4.96 4.48
CA ALA A 18 -28.18 5.11 5.70
C ALA A 18 -29.60 4.53 5.56
N VAL A 19 -30.21 4.62 4.37
CA VAL A 19 -31.50 3.96 4.09
C VAL A 19 -31.33 2.44 4.12
N GLU A 20 -30.35 1.90 3.41
CA GLU A 20 -30.08 0.46 3.34
C GLU A 20 -29.78 -0.14 4.72
N LEU A 21 -28.90 0.50 5.50
CA LEU A 21 -28.61 0.08 6.87
C LEU A 21 -29.83 0.26 7.78
N GLY A 22 -30.60 1.33 7.56
CA GLY A 22 -31.84 1.60 8.26
C GLY A 22 -32.84 0.47 8.13
N GLU A 23 -33.03 -0.05 6.92
CA GLU A 23 -33.96 -1.15 6.63
C GLU A 23 -33.54 -2.46 7.29
N GLN A 24 -32.23 -2.71 7.39
CA GLN A 24 -31.69 -3.96 7.95
C GLN A 24 -31.52 -3.94 9.47
N LEU A 25 -31.24 -2.77 10.06
CA LEU A 25 -30.78 -2.67 11.45
C LEU A 25 -31.73 -1.93 12.39
N SER A 26 -32.66 -1.09 11.91
CA SER A 26 -33.47 -0.23 12.79
C SER A 26 -34.24 -1.02 13.86
N SER A 27 -34.90 -2.11 13.46
CA SER A 27 -35.69 -2.95 14.38
C SER A 27 -34.81 -3.70 15.39
N ARG A 28 -33.72 -4.30 14.91
CA ARG A 28 -32.79 -5.09 15.75
C ARG A 28 -32.05 -4.22 16.76
N LEU A 29 -31.59 -3.04 16.34
CA LEU A 29 -30.87 -2.10 17.19
C LEU A 29 -31.80 -1.21 18.03
N LYS A 30 -33.11 -1.22 17.74
CA LYS A 30 -34.10 -0.30 18.32
C LYS A 30 -33.69 1.17 18.13
N ARG A 31 -33.19 1.51 16.95
CA ARG A 31 -32.75 2.86 16.56
C ARG A 31 -33.49 3.33 15.32
N ASN A 32 -33.80 4.62 15.27
CA ASN A 32 -34.45 5.19 14.10
C ASN A 32 -33.43 5.48 12.97
N ARG A 33 -33.93 5.71 11.76
CA ARG A 33 -33.09 5.98 10.57
C ARG A 33 -32.17 7.19 10.75
N LYS A 34 -32.61 8.23 11.47
CA LYS A 34 -31.76 9.40 11.76
C LYS A 34 -30.56 9.01 12.62
N GLN A 35 -30.76 8.24 13.68
CA GLN A 35 -29.67 7.75 14.54
C GLN A 35 -28.69 6.87 13.76
N ILE A 36 -29.18 6.02 12.86
CA ILE A 36 -28.32 5.20 11.98
C ILE A 36 -27.51 6.07 11.03
N ARG A 37 -28.14 7.07 10.40
CA ARG A 37 -27.45 8.02 9.51
C ARG A 37 -26.37 8.80 10.25
N ASP A 38 -26.69 9.33 11.44
CA ASP A 38 -25.76 10.13 12.23
C ASP A 38 -24.56 9.27 12.70
N ALA A 39 -24.80 8.01 13.07
CA ALA A 39 -23.74 7.06 13.40
C ALA A 39 -22.86 6.71 12.18
N LEU A 40 -23.47 6.49 11.01
CA LEU A 40 -22.74 6.24 9.76
C LEU A 40 -21.89 7.44 9.35
N ALA A 41 -22.45 8.66 9.42
CA ALA A 41 -21.73 9.88 9.12
C ALA A 41 -20.52 10.07 10.04
N TYR A 42 -20.69 9.80 11.35
CA TYR A 42 -19.59 9.80 12.30
C TYR A 42 -18.51 8.77 11.96
N ALA A 43 -18.90 7.54 11.57
CA ALA A 43 -17.96 6.49 11.20
C ALA A 43 -17.14 6.86 9.94
N LEU A 44 -17.79 7.34 8.89
CA LEU A 44 -17.11 7.78 7.65
C LEU A 44 -16.18 8.97 7.90
N ASP A 45 -16.58 9.92 8.75
CA ASP A 45 -15.71 11.03 9.11
C ASP A 45 -14.48 10.56 9.91
N LYS A 46 -14.63 9.57 10.81
CA LYS A 46 -13.50 8.97 11.53
C LYS A 46 -12.54 8.25 10.60
N GLU A 47 -13.06 7.46 9.65
CA GLU A 47 -12.24 6.81 8.62
C GLU A 47 -11.46 7.85 7.79
N ARG A 48 -12.16 8.88 7.29
CA ARG A 48 -11.53 9.96 6.50
C ARG A 48 -10.40 10.65 7.27
N ARG A 49 -10.64 11.01 8.55
CA ARG A 49 -9.60 11.63 9.40
C ARG A 49 -8.41 10.71 9.61
N PHE A 50 -8.65 9.41 9.80
CA PHE A 50 -7.59 8.44 9.95
C PHE A 50 -6.74 8.33 8.68
N SER A 51 -7.35 8.23 7.49
CA SER A 51 -6.62 8.23 6.22
C SER A 51 -5.83 9.52 6.01
N MET A 52 -6.41 10.69 6.34
CA MET A 52 -5.68 11.96 6.26
C MET A 52 -4.46 12.01 7.20
N ALA A 53 -4.58 11.48 8.42
CA ALA A 53 -3.47 11.40 9.35
C ALA A 53 -2.36 10.46 8.86
N LEU A 54 -2.71 9.35 8.21
CA LEU A 54 -1.71 8.48 7.56
C LEU A 54 -0.97 9.20 6.44
N PHE A 55 -1.69 9.94 5.58
CA PHE A 55 -1.07 10.71 4.50
C PHE A 55 -0.18 11.85 5.01
N GLU A 56 -0.62 12.54 6.07
CA GLU A 56 0.19 13.54 6.74
C GLU A 56 1.46 12.93 7.31
N LYS A 57 1.34 11.79 8.01
CA LYS A 57 2.50 11.11 8.55
C LYS A 57 3.45 10.62 7.45
N GLY A 58 2.91 10.14 6.34
CA GLY A 58 3.72 9.72 5.19
C GLY A 58 4.47 10.88 4.55
N ARG A 59 3.84 12.06 4.44
CA ARG A 59 4.51 13.28 3.96
C ARG A 59 5.65 13.68 4.90
N GLU A 60 5.41 13.74 6.21
CA GLU A 60 6.46 14.03 7.19
C GLU A 60 7.66 13.10 7.01
N VAL A 61 7.42 11.78 6.93
CA VAL A 61 8.49 10.79 6.73
C VAL A 61 9.22 11.00 5.42
N MET A 62 8.52 11.29 4.32
CA MET A 62 9.14 11.51 3.02
C MET A 62 9.92 12.83 2.94
N ASP A 63 9.44 13.88 3.59
CA ASP A 63 10.08 15.21 3.60
C ASP A 63 11.33 15.24 4.49
N GLU A 64 11.32 14.50 5.62
CA GLU A 64 12.47 14.34 6.50
C GLU A 64 13.50 13.32 5.99
N HIS A 65 13.12 12.47 5.04
CA HIS A 65 13.99 11.41 4.52
C HIS A 65 15.05 11.96 3.58
N ASP A 66 16.31 11.56 3.81
CA ASP A 66 17.45 11.95 2.99
C ASP A 66 17.24 11.52 1.51
N PRO A 67 17.15 12.46 0.55
CA PRO A 67 16.90 12.14 -0.85
C PRO A 67 18.02 11.32 -1.50
N GLU A 68 19.22 11.32 -0.92
CA GLU A 68 20.33 10.48 -1.36
C GLU A 68 20.24 9.05 -0.85
N LYS A 69 19.33 8.75 0.09
CA LYS A 69 19.12 7.40 0.63
C LYS A 69 17.91 6.73 -0.01
N PRO A 70 17.96 5.39 -0.18
CA PRO A 70 16.83 4.66 -0.70
C PRO A 70 15.65 4.66 0.28
N LEU A 71 14.43 4.76 -0.25
CA LEU A 71 13.20 4.54 0.49
C LEU A 71 12.40 3.40 -0.16
N VAL A 72 12.04 2.39 0.61
CA VAL A 72 11.23 1.27 0.11
C VAL A 72 9.75 1.52 0.40
N ILE A 73 8.91 1.50 -0.62
CA ILE A 73 7.45 1.56 -0.45
C ILE A 73 6.89 0.15 -0.48
N VAL A 74 6.23 -0.22 0.62
CA VAL A 74 5.64 -1.55 0.81
C VAL A 74 4.19 -1.52 0.35
N THR A 75 3.90 -2.28 -0.71
CA THR A 75 2.55 -2.44 -1.28
C THR A 75 2.03 -3.83 -0.99
N GLY A 76 0.72 -3.99 -0.91
CA GLY A 76 0.08 -5.28 -0.62
C GLY A 76 -1.33 -5.06 -0.10
N ARG A 77 -2.08 -6.14 0.10
CA ARG A 77 -3.41 -6.03 0.70
C ARG A 77 -3.31 -5.77 2.20
N ALA A 78 -4.31 -5.10 2.79
CA ALA A 78 -4.31 -4.72 4.20
C ALA A 78 -4.03 -5.91 5.14
N TYR A 79 -4.58 -7.09 4.85
CA TYR A 79 -4.32 -8.29 5.63
C TYR A 79 -2.86 -8.80 5.54
N ASN A 80 -2.17 -8.53 4.43
CA ASN A 80 -0.73 -8.83 4.27
C ASN A 80 0.15 -7.77 4.94
N LEU A 81 -0.29 -6.52 5.00
CA LEU A 81 0.53 -5.43 5.53
C LEU A 81 0.44 -5.31 7.05
N TYR A 82 -0.72 -5.58 7.63
CA TYR A 82 -1.02 -5.19 9.02
C TYR A 82 -1.28 -6.34 9.98
N ASP A 83 -1.27 -7.59 9.52
CA ASP A 83 -1.24 -8.75 10.41
C ASP A 83 0.21 -9.20 10.63
N GLU A 84 0.71 -9.06 11.87
CA GLU A 84 2.11 -9.38 12.21
C GLU A 84 2.47 -10.86 12.05
N ARG A 85 1.48 -11.77 12.12
CA ARG A 85 1.70 -13.19 11.91
C ARG A 85 1.82 -13.48 10.42
N LEU A 86 0.95 -12.89 9.61
CA LEU A 86 0.97 -13.09 8.16
C LEU A 86 2.18 -12.40 7.52
N ASN A 87 2.59 -11.23 8.00
CA ASN A 87 3.68 -10.45 7.42
C ASN A 87 5.07 -10.80 8.00
N LEU A 88 5.14 -11.76 8.93
CA LEU A 88 6.34 -12.16 9.66
C LEU A 88 7.14 -11.00 10.25
N ARG A 89 6.43 -9.96 10.70
CA ARG A 89 6.98 -8.72 11.27
C ARG A 89 7.88 -7.96 10.29
N LEU A 90 7.51 -7.94 9.00
CA LEU A 90 8.32 -7.36 7.91
C LEU A 90 8.92 -6.00 8.23
N GLY A 91 8.14 -5.05 8.76
CA GLY A 91 8.63 -3.71 9.07
C GLY A 91 9.81 -3.71 10.05
N GLN A 92 9.75 -4.57 11.07
CA GLN A 92 10.84 -4.70 12.05
C GLN A 92 12.06 -5.39 11.44
N ASN A 93 11.85 -6.33 10.52
CA ASN A 93 12.93 -6.99 9.80
C ASN A 93 13.65 -6.05 8.82
N LEU A 94 12.91 -5.20 8.09
CA LEU A 94 13.48 -4.14 7.26
C LEU A 94 14.30 -3.16 8.10
N ALA A 95 13.77 -2.73 9.25
CA ALA A 95 14.49 -1.86 10.17
C ALA A 95 15.79 -2.50 10.70
N LYS A 96 15.78 -3.79 11.06
CA LYS A 96 16.98 -4.51 11.53
C LYS A 96 18.11 -4.52 10.50
N ILE A 97 17.79 -4.58 9.21
CA ILE A 97 18.79 -4.55 8.13
C ILE A 97 19.07 -3.14 7.60
N GLY A 98 18.56 -2.09 8.26
CA GLY A 98 18.80 -0.70 7.92
C GLY A 98 18.08 -0.21 6.66
N VAL A 99 16.96 -0.85 6.29
CA VAL A 99 16.13 -0.43 5.16
C VAL A 99 14.98 0.46 5.66
N ALA A 100 15.01 1.73 5.27
CA ALA A 100 13.89 2.65 5.49
C ALA A 100 12.72 2.23 4.59
N ALA A 101 11.53 2.08 5.20
CA ALA A 101 10.35 1.63 4.49
C ALA A 101 9.07 2.32 4.96
N LEU A 102 8.13 2.49 4.03
CA LEU A 102 6.83 3.12 4.26
C LEU A 102 5.70 2.30 3.61
N PRO A 103 4.61 1.97 4.32
CA PRO A 103 3.46 1.30 3.71
C PRO A 103 2.72 2.21 2.71
N MET A 104 2.12 1.62 1.68
CA MET A 104 1.42 2.37 0.63
C MET A 104 0.26 3.24 1.12
N ASP A 105 -0.38 2.89 2.25
CA ASP A 105 -1.51 3.64 2.81
C ASP A 105 -1.09 4.98 3.44
N PHE A 106 0.21 5.23 3.59
CA PHE A 106 0.75 6.52 4.00
C PHE A 106 0.94 7.48 2.82
N ILE A 107 0.67 7.03 1.59
CA ILE A 107 0.91 7.82 0.38
C ILE A 107 -0.43 8.12 -0.28
N ASP A 108 -0.75 9.41 -0.43
CA ASP A 108 -1.88 9.82 -1.25
C ASP A 108 -1.52 9.66 -2.73
N VAL A 109 -2.04 8.59 -3.34
CA VAL A 109 -1.87 8.29 -4.76
C VAL A 109 -3.14 8.58 -5.56
N SER A 110 -4.12 9.28 -4.99
CA SER A 110 -5.41 9.56 -5.64
C SER A 110 -5.27 10.34 -6.96
N SER A 111 -4.25 11.18 -7.06
CA SER A 111 -3.94 11.98 -8.25
C SER A 111 -3.11 11.25 -9.32
N VAL A 112 -2.58 10.05 -9.03
CA VAL A 112 -1.71 9.31 -9.96
C VAL A 112 -2.56 8.68 -11.06
N ASP A 113 -2.38 9.09 -12.31
CA ASP A 113 -3.17 8.55 -13.43
C ASP A 113 -3.03 7.02 -13.59
N LEU A 114 -4.16 6.36 -13.86
CA LEU A 114 -4.28 4.92 -14.09
C LEU A 114 -5.12 4.60 -15.36
N SER A 115 -5.24 5.57 -16.27
CA SER A 115 -6.04 5.44 -17.50
C SER A 115 -5.55 4.33 -18.45
N ASP A 116 -4.28 3.97 -18.36
CA ASP A 116 -3.62 2.85 -19.05
C ASP A 116 -4.06 1.47 -18.56
N PHE A 117 -4.73 1.37 -17.40
CA PHE A 117 -5.35 0.14 -16.91
C PHE A 117 -6.87 0.30 -16.73
N PRO A 118 -7.64 0.54 -17.82
CA PRO A 118 -9.06 0.89 -17.74
C PRO A 118 -9.93 -0.23 -17.13
N SER A 119 -9.44 -1.47 -17.14
CA SER A 119 -10.13 -2.65 -16.61
C SER A 119 -9.75 -3.00 -15.16
N MET A 120 -8.97 -2.15 -14.47
CA MET A 120 -8.61 -2.38 -13.06
C MET A 120 -9.74 -1.91 -12.13
N TYR A 121 -10.82 -2.69 -12.06
CA TYR A 121 -11.99 -2.38 -11.23
C TYR A 121 -11.78 -2.67 -9.74
N TRP A 122 -10.69 -3.35 -9.37
CA TRP A 122 -10.40 -3.70 -7.98
C TRP A 122 -9.72 -2.53 -7.27
N GLY A 123 -10.39 -1.95 -6.26
CA GLY A 123 -9.87 -0.78 -5.53
C GLY A 123 -8.46 -0.96 -4.97
N SER A 124 -8.19 -2.11 -4.33
CA SER A 124 -6.84 -2.42 -3.83
C SER A 124 -5.82 -2.59 -4.95
N GLY A 125 -6.19 -3.24 -6.05
CA GLY A 125 -5.32 -3.39 -7.23
C GLY A 125 -4.98 -2.03 -7.85
N ALA A 126 -5.99 -1.16 -8.00
CA ALA A 126 -5.80 0.20 -8.48
C ALA A 126 -4.85 1.01 -7.59
N GLN A 127 -5.00 0.94 -6.26
CA GLN A 127 -4.11 1.60 -5.31
C GLN A 127 -2.66 1.06 -5.40
N ILE A 128 -2.49 -0.26 -5.48
CA ILE A 128 -1.18 -0.91 -5.65
C ILE A 128 -0.49 -0.41 -6.94
N LEU A 129 -1.20 -0.38 -8.07
CA LEU A 129 -0.62 0.06 -9.36
C LEU A 129 -0.33 1.57 -9.40
N ARG A 130 -1.20 2.40 -8.81
CA ARG A 130 -0.92 3.83 -8.63
C ARG A 130 0.33 4.05 -7.77
N THR A 131 0.48 3.25 -6.72
CA THR A 131 1.69 3.28 -5.88
C THR A 131 2.92 2.82 -6.66
N ALA A 132 2.81 1.78 -7.50
CA ALA A 132 3.90 1.37 -8.39
C ALA A 132 4.35 2.50 -9.33
N LYS A 133 3.40 3.23 -9.92
CA LYS A 133 3.69 4.42 -10.76
C LYS A 133 4.35 5.54 -9.95
N PHE A 134 3.83 5.81 -8.76
CA PHE A 134 4.41 6.78 -7.83
C PHE A 134 5.87 6.45 -7.49
N ILE A 135 6.17 5.18 -7.22
CA ILE A 135 7.52 4.68 -6.99
C ILE A 135 8.36 4.86 -8.25
N ARG A 136 7.87 4.41 -9.41
CA ARG A 136 8.62 4.42 -10.68
C ARG A 136 9.16 5.81 -11.02
N GLY A 137 8.38 6.86 -10.76
CA GLY A 137 8.72 8.25 -11.02
C GLY A 137 9.83 8.88 -10.16
N ARG A 138 10.32 8.22 -9.11
CA ARG A 138 11.30 8.79 -8.15
C ARG A 138 12.59 7.99 -8.06
N ALA A 139 13.74 8.54 -8.45
CA ALA A 139 14.98 7.78 -8.61
C ALA A 139 15.39 6.92 -7.39
N ASN A 140 15.23 7.44 -6.17
CA ASN A 140 15.63 6.80 -4.92
C ASN A 140 14.53 5.96 -4.24
N TYR A 141 13.35 5.81 -4.85
CA TYR A 141 12.24 5.03 -4.25
C TYR A 141 12.19 3.64 -4.88
N PHE A 142 12.03 2.59 -4.07
CA PHE A 142 12.01 1.20 -4.53
C PHE A 142 10.75 0.47 -4.06
N GLY A 143 10.31 -0.55 -4.78
CA GLY A 143 9.06 -1.25 -4.49
C GLY A 143 9.28 -2.58 -3.78
N LEU A 144 8.51 -2.85 -2.72
CA LEU A 144 8.35 -4.19 -2.16
C LEU A 144 6.85 -4.52 -2.18
N HIS A 145 6.45 -5.51 -2.97
CA HIS A 145 5.07 -5.97 -3.07
C HIS A 145 4.86 -7.26 -2.31
N MET A 146 4.03 -7.24 -1.26
CA MET A 146 3.66 -8.41 -0.46
C MET A 146 2.42 -9.09 -1.04
N THR A 147 2.55 -10.39 -1.29
CA THR A 147 1.51 -11.26 -1.85
C THR A 147 1.54 -12.61 -1.13
N ASN A 148 0.51 -13.43 -1.31
CA ASN A 148 0.45 -14.77 -0.74
C ASN A 148 0.36 -15.83 -1.84
N PHE A 149 0.94 -16.99 -1.58
CA PHE A 149 0.87 -18.13 -2.47
C PHE A 149 -0.58 -18.49 -2.81
N SER A 150 -0.82 -18.88 -4.07
CA SER A 150 -2.14 -19.23 -4.59
C SER A 150 -3.17 -18.07 -4.61
N CYS A 151 -2.74 -16.81 -4.52
CA CYS A 151 -3.65 -15.67 -4.67
C CYS A 151 -3.87 -15.33 -6.15
N GLY A 152 -4.86 -15.98 -6.77
CA GLY A 152 -5.17 -15.80 -8.19
C GLY A 152 -5.51 -14.37 -8.61
N ALA A 153 -6.08 -13.54 -7.74
CA ALA A 153 -6.32 -12.14 -8.04
C ALA A 153 -5.04 -11.29 -8.01
N ASP A 154 -4.08 -11.63 -7.14
CA ASP A 154 -2.83 -10.88 -6.99
C ASP A 154 -1.86 -11.20 -8.13
N SER A 155 -1.88 -12.41 -8.69
CA SER A 155 -1.05 -12.73 -9.86
C SER A 155 -1.34 -11.82 -11.07
N PHE A 156 -2.59 -11.38 -11.26
CA PHE A 156 -2.95 -10.36 -12.25
C PHE A 156 -2.35 -8.99 -11.91
N VAL A 157 -2.45 -8.57 -10.64
CA VAL A 157 -1.91 -7.29 -10.18
C VAL A 157 -0.38 -7.28 -10.31
N GLU A 158 0.29 -8.39 -9.98
CA GLU A 158 1.73 -8.56 -10.09
C GLU A 158 2.20 -8.42 -11.53
N HIS A 159 1.49 -8.96 -12.51
CA HIS A 159 1.83 -8.79 -13.92
C HIS A 159 1.91 -7.30 -14.30
N PHE A 160 0.89 -6.51 -13.92
CA PHE A 160 0.88 -5.07 -14.16
C PHE A 160 1.90 -4.30 -13.31
N TYR A 161 2.12 -4.73 -12.07
CA TYR A 161 3.14 -4.16 -11.19
C TYR A 161 4.54 -4.29 -11.81
N ARG A 162 4.89 -5.48 -12.32
CA ARG A 162 6.15 -5.74 -13.03
C ARG A 162 6.27 -4.87 -14.27
N PHE A 163 5.19 -4.75 -15.04
CA PHE A 163 5.15 -3.89 -16.23
C PHE A 163 5.44 -2.42 -15.90
N ILE A 164 4.81 -1.87 -14.85
CA ILE A 164 5.02 -0.48 -14.42
C ILE A 164 6.45 -0.26 -13.92
N MET A 165 6.97 -1.20 -13.12
CA MET A 165 8.30 -1.06 -12.54
C MET A 165 9.41 -1.18 -13.59
N GLY A 166 9.25 -2.04 -14.60
CA GLY A 166 10.24 -2.26 -15.65
C GLY A 166 11.61 -2.66 -15.07
N ASP A 167 12.68 -2.00 -15.53
CA ASP A 167 14.05 -2.25 -15.05
C ASP A 167 14.34 -1.69 -13.65
N LYS A 168 13.40 -0.95 -13.06
CA LYS A 168 13.61 -0.39 -11.73
C LYS A 168 13.58 -1.51 -10.70
N PRO A 169 14.53 -1.59 -9.75
CA PRO A 169 14.50 -2.66 -8.77
C PRO A 169 13.22 -2.67 -7.92
N TYR A 170 12.65 -3.86 -7.78
CA TYR A 170 11.56 -4.19 -6.87
C TYR A 170 11.69 -5.62 -6.36
N LEU A 171 11.00 -5.91 -5.26
CA LEU A 171 10.84 -7.26 -4.73
C LEU A 171 9.36 -7.61 -4.66
N ILE A 172 8.94 -8.69 -5.34
CA ILE A 172 7.67 -9.34 -5.01
C ILE A 172 7.98 -10.41 -3.97
N LEU A 173 7.44 -10.21 -2.77
CA LEU A 173 7.61 -11.05 -1.61
C LEU A 173 6.34 -11.87 -1.41
N GLU A 174 6.33 -13.04 -2.03
CA GLU A 174 5.31 -14.07 -1.82
C GLU A 174 5.57 -14.82 -0.52
N LEU A 175 4.53 -14.93 0.32
CA LEU A 175 4.48 -15.70 1.55
C LEU A 175 3.48 -16.86 1.44
N ASP A 176 3.81 -17.97 2.08
CA ASP A 176 2.96 -19.16 2.22
C ASP A 176 2.92 -19.63 3.67
N GLU A 177 2.07 -20.62 3.99
CA GLU A 177 1.93 -21.16 5.36
C GLU A 177 3.24 -21.76 5.91
N HIS A 178 4.15 -22.17 5.02
CA HIS A 178 5.43 -22.78 5.38
C HIS A 178 6.59 -21.77 5.36
N SER A 179 6.30 -20.49 5.14
CA SER A 179 7.33 -19.47 4.95
C SER A 179 8.11 -19.25 6.24
N ALA A 180 9.38 -19.64 6.20
CA ALA A 180 10.30 -19.43 7.32
C ALA A 180 10.85 -18.00 7.29
N VAL A 181 10.92 -17.38 8.48
CA VAL A 181 11.52 -16.04 8.68
C VAL A 181 12.92 -15.96 8.07
N ALA A 182 13.73 -17.01 8.21
CA ALA A 182 15.07 -17.06 7.63
C ALA A 182 15.09 -16.89 6.10
N GLY A 183 14.15 -17.55 5.39
CA GLY A 183 14.03 -17.44 3.94
C GLY A 183 13.59 -16.05 3.49
N MET A 184 12.67 -15.42 4.22
CA MET A 184 12.32 -14.01 4.01
C MET A 184 13.54 -13.11 4.19
N MET A 185 14.29 -13.26 5.29
CA MET A 185 15.44 -12.41 5.60
C MET A 185 16.49 -12.42 4.48
N THR A 186 16.86 -13.60 3.96
CA THR A 186 17.80 -13.70 2.85
C THR A 186 17.33 -12.95 1.60
N ARG A 187 16.03 -12.98 1.29
CA ARG A 187 15.45 -12.23 0.16
C ARG A 187 15.49 -10.72 0.40
N LEU A 188 15.22 -10.27 1.63
CA LEU A 188 15.31 -8.86 1.99
C LEU A 188 16.76 -8.34 1.93
N GLU A 189 17.72 -9.11 2.39
CA GLU A 189 19.16 -8.78 2.31
C GLU A 189 19.64 -8.73 0.87
N ALA A 190 19.26 -9.71 0.04
CA ALA A 190 19.56 -9.69 -1.38
C ALA A 190 18.95 -8.45 -2.07
N PHE A 191 17.71 -8.11 -1.74
CA PHE A 191 17.04 -6.93 -2.28
C PHE A 191 17.75 -5.62 -1.85
N LYS A 192 18.15 -5.51 -0.58
CA LYS A 192 18.96 -4.39 -0.07
C LYS A 192 20.24 -4.22 -0.89
N ASN A 193 20.97 -5.30 -1.16
CA ASN A 193 22.20 -5.24 -1.96
C ASN A 193 21.94 -4.73 -3.38
N VAL A 194 20.84 -5.13 -4.01
CA VAL A 194 20.43 -4.63 -5.34
C VAL A 194 20.13 -3.14 -5.30
N ILE A 195 19.43 -2.67 -4.27
CA ILE A 195 19.13 -1.25 -4.05
C ILE A 195 20.42 -0.45 -3.91
N GLU A 196 21.35 -0.88 -3.04
CA GLU A 196 22.60 -0.17 -2.77
C GLU A 196 23.46 -0.04 -4.05
N ASN A 197 23.60 -1.13 -4.80
CA ASN A 197 24.30 -1.12 -6.09
C ASN A 197 23.63 -0.18 -7.11
N THR A 198 22.30 -0.09 -7.11
CA THR A 198 21.56 0.82 -7.99
C THR A 198 21.80 2.28 -7.59
N MET A 199 21.74 2.59 -6.30
CA MET A 199 22.03 3.93 -5.78
C MET A 199 23.46 4.38 -6.08
N GLN A 200 24.45 3.49 -5.96
CA GLN A 200 25.84 3.79 -6.35
C GLN A 200 25.96 4.14 -7.84
N LYS A 201 25.31 3.39 -8.73
CA LYS A 201 25.30 3.67 -10.17
C LYS A 201 24.63 5.01 -10.50
N LEU A 202 23.53 5.34 -9.82
CA LEU A 202 22.82 6.62 -10.00
C LEU A 202 23.71 7.81 -9.58
N ARG A 203 24.40 7.69 -8.45
CA ARG A 203 25.37 8.70 -8.01
C ARG A 203 26.51 8.86 -9.02
N ALA A 204 27.12 7.76 -9.47
CA ALA A 204 28.21 7.80 -10.45
C ALA A 204 27.81 8.51 -11.76
N LYS A 205 26.60 8.23 -12.29
CA LYS A 205 26.06 8.91 -13.48
C LYS A 205 25.87 10.40 -13.25
N SER A 206 25.32 10.79 -12.09
CA SER A 206 25.08 12.20 -11.75
C SER A 206 26.39 12.99 -11.70
N TYR A 207 27.45 12.42 -11.10
CA TYR A 207 28.79 13.01 -11.09
C TYR A 207 29.41 13.16 -12.49
N GLN A 208 29.18 12.19 -13.39
CA GLN A 208 29.67 12.29 -14.77
C GLN A 208 28.98 13.41 -15.55
N VAL A 209 27.66 13.56 -15.41
CA VAL A 209 26.90 14.64 -16.07
C VAL A 209 27.39 16.02 -15.60
N LEU A 210 27.59 16.20 -14.29
CA LEU A 210 28.10 17.45 -13.74
C LEU A 210 29.50 17.81 -14.25
N ARG A 211 30.36 16.82 -14.50
CA ARG A 211 31.72 17.03 -15.05
C ARG A 211 31.75 17.43 -16.52
N VAL A 212 30.77 16.99 -17.32
CA VAL A 212 30.69 17.30 -18.75
C VAL A 212 30.02 18.66 -18.99
N SER A 213 29.32 19.17 -17.97
CA SER A 213 28.57 20.44 -18.02
C SER A 213 29.39 21.66 -17.55
N ASN A 214 30.61 21.44 -17.04
CA ASN A 214 31.60 22.45 -16.64
C ASN A 214 32.78 22.43 -17.61
#